data_AF-A0A7V3ZX40-F1
#
_entry.id   AF-A0A7V3ZX40-F1
#
_cell.length_a   1.000
_cell.length_b   1.000
_cell.length_c   1.000
_cell.angle_alpha   90.00
_cell.angle_beta   90.00
_cell.angle_gamma   90.00
#
_symmetry.space_group_name_H-M   'P 1'
#
loop_
_entity.id
_entity.type
_entity.pdbx_description
1 polymer ?
#
loop_
_entity_poly.entity_id
_entity_poly.type
_entity_poly.pdbx_seq_one_letter_code
_entity_poly.pdbx_strand_id
1 'polypeptide(L)' 'MYLFDEPLEHIPLSEAMTIYDSTLKFLYNRTVISVMHITAGLEDLHDKIFEMKGHKLTEIEKNKRRV' A
#
# COMPACT_ATOMS: atom_id res chain seq x y z
N MET A 1 -15.22 -5.16 0.63
CA MET A 1 -13.88 -5.25 0.04
C MET A 1 -13.72 -4.04 -0.86
N TYR A 2 -12.58 -3.37 -0.81
CA TYR A 2 -12.27 -2.22 -1.65
C TYR A 2 -11.01 -2.54 -2.47
N LEU A 3 -11.05 -2.17 -3.76
CA LEU A 3 -9.92 -2.27 -4.67
C LEU A 3 -9.57 -0.86 -5.13
N PHE A 4 -8.35 -0.44 -4.88
CA PHE A 4 -7.81 0.81 -5.38
C PHE A 4 -6.76 0.51 -6.45
N ASP A 5 -6.89 1.16 -7.60
CA ASP A 5 -5.92 1.13 -8.69
C ASP A 5 -5.25 2.50 -8.74
N GLU A 6 -3.94 2.53 -8.47
CA GLU A 6 -3.11 3.73 -8.39
C GLU A 6 -3.73 4.89 -7.56
N PRO A 7 -4.16 4.65 -6.30
CA PRO A 7 -4.91 5.65 -5.51
C PRO A 7 -4.15 6.96 -5.23
N LEU A 8 -2.84 7.00 -5.52
CA LEU A 8 -1.94 8.09 -5.17
C LEU A 8 -1.25 8.70 -6.40
N GLU A 9 -1.59 8.31 -7.64
CA GLU A 9 -0.90 8.72 -8.87
C GLU A 9 -0.74 10.24 -9.02
N HIS A 10 -1.72 11.00 -8.52
CA HIS A 10 -1.76 12.46 -8.63
C HIS A 10 -1.56 13.19 -7.30
N ILE A 11 -1.15 12.46 -6.26
CA ILE A 11 -0.95 13.01 -4.92
C ILE A 11 0.55 13.15 -4.65
N PRO A 12 1.04 14.34 -4.27
CA PRO A 12 2.44 14.50 -3.88
C PRO A 12 2.81 13.52 -2.75
N LEU A 13 3.99 12.90 -2.83
CA LEU A 13 4.44 11.92 -1.84
C LEU A 13 4.42 12.46 -0.40
N SER A 14 4.67 13.77 -0.23
CA SER A 14 4.62 14.47 1.06
C SER A 14 3.24 14.43 1.73
N GLU A 15 2.18 14.29 0.94
CA GLU A 15 0.79 14.26 1.42
C GLU A 15 0.19 12.84 1.34
N ALA A 16 0.69 12.02 0.41
CA ALA A 16 0.20 10.70 0.12
C ALA A 16 0.14 9.80 1.38
N MET A 17 1.19 9.80 2.21
CA MET A 17 1.25 9.00 3.44
C MET A 17 0.09 9.33 4.39
N THR A 18 -0.13 10.62 4.66
CA THR A 18 -1.15 11.07 5.63
C THR A 18 -2.57 10.79 5.15
N ILE A 19 -2.85 11.07 3.87
CA ILE A 19 -4.16 10.85 3.27
C ILE A 19 -4.47 9.35 3.25
N TYR A 20 -3.50 8.55 2.87
CA TYR A 20 -3.67 7.12 2.70
C TYR A 20 -3.82 6.38 4.03
N ASP A 21 -3.01 6.70 5.04
CA ASP A 21 -3.16 6.18 6.40
C ASP A 21 -4.55 6.52 6.98
N SER A 22 -5.01 7.76 6.82
CA SER A 22 -6.35 8.18 7.26
C SER A 22 -7.46 7.37 6.56
N THR A 23 -7.31 7.10 5.27
CA THR A 23 -8.26 6.31 4.48
C THR A 23 -8.30 4.86 4.94
N LEU A 24 -7.14 4.25 5.18
CA LEU A 24 -7.06 2.87 5.68
C LEU A 24 -7.64 2.74 7.09
N LYS A 25 -7.43 3.73 7.97
CA LYS A 25 -8.06 3.80 9.30
C LYS A 25 -9.58 3.88 9.23
N PHE A 26 -10.13 4.68 8.31
CA PHE A 26 -11.57 4.71 8.08
C PHE A 26 -12.11 3.34 7.63
N LEU A 27 -11.30 2.57 6.90
CA LEU A 27 -11.62 1.24 6.39
C LEU A 27 -11.13 0.10 7.30
N TYR A 28 -10.73 0.35 8.55
CA TYR A 28 -9.98 -0.56 9.43
C TYR A 28 -10.52 -2.02 9.52
N ASN A 29 -11.83 -2.24 9.40
CA ASN A 29 -12.44 -3.58 9.43
C ASN A 29 -12.83 -4.13 8.05
N ARG A 30 -12.23 -3.59 6.98
CA ARG A 30 -12.51 -3.96 5.59
C ARG A 30 -11.23 -4.46 4.95
N THR A 31 -11.36 -5.50 4.13
CA THR A 31 -10.29 -5.90 3.21
C THR A 31 -10.11 -4.81 2.17
N VAL A 32 -8.89 -4.27 2.10
CA VAL A 32 -8.44 -3.30 1.10
C VAL A 32 -7.32 -3.94 0.30
N ILE A 33 -7.46 -3.91 -1.03
CA ILE A 33 -6.41 -4.30 -1.97
C ILE A 33 -6.04 -3.05 -2.74
N SER A 34 -4.75 -2.77 -2.83
CA SER A 34 -4.27 -1.60 -3.55
C SER A 34 -3.18 -2.02 -4.52
N VAL A 35 -3.40 -1.71 -5.79
CA VAL A 35 -2.44 -1.89 -6.87
C VAL A 35 -1.78 -0.55 -7.09
N MET A 36 -0.45 -0.48 -6.93
CA MET A 36 0.28 0.77 -7.07
C MET A 36 1.73 0.53 -7.48
N HIS A 37 2.31 1.46 -8.22
CA HIS A 37 3.75 1.55 -8.39
C HIS A 37 4.37 2.20 -7.14
N ILE A 38 4.93 1.39 -6.24
CA ILE A 38 5.35 1.85 -4.90
C ILE A 38 6.53 2.84 -4.96
N THR A 39 6.35 3.95 -4.24
CA THR A 39 7.41 4.78 -3.65
C THR A 39 7.66 4.34 -2.21
N ALA A 40 8.93 4.17 -1.81
CA ALA A 40 9.34 3.67 -0.49
C ALA A 40 8.53 4.26 0.68
N GLY A 41 8.03 3.39 1.58
CA GLY A 41 7.44 3.76 2.86
C GLY A 41 5.94 3.47 3.01
N LEU A 42 5.17 3.38 1.92
CA LEU A 42 3.74 3.02 1.98
C LEU A 42 3.51 1.52 2.27
N GLU A 43 4.54 0.70 2.04
CA GLU A 43 4.61 -0.72 2.40
C GLU A 43 4.21 -1.01 3.85
N ASP A 44 4.56 -0.12 4.78
CA ASP A 44 4.30 -0.35 6.21
C ASP A 44 2.81 -0.29 6.55
N LEU A 45 2.01 0.43 5.75
CA LEU A 45 0.57 0.61 5.98
C LEU A 45 -0.29 -0.61 5.60
N HIS A 46 0.25 -1.57 4.84
CA HIS A 46 -0.49 -2.73 4.32
C HIS A 46 -0.08 -4.03 4.99
N ASP A 47 -0.97 -4.84 5.57
CA ASP A 47 -0.56 -6.07 6.27
C ASP A 47 0.31 -7.04 5.45
N LYS A 48 0.03 -7.15 4.15
CA LYS A 48 0.74 -8.01 3.20
C LYS A 48 1.11 -7.21 1.97
N ILE A 49 2.25 -7.56 1.37
CA ILE A 49 2.72 -6.94 0.13
C ILE A 49 3.03 -8.03 -0.87
N PHE A 50 2.61 -7.81 -2.10
CA PHE A 50 2.87 -8.70 -3.21
C PHE A 50 3.57 -7.92 -4.32
N GLU A 51 4.66 -8.48 -4.83
CA GLU A 51 5.39 -7.94 -5.97
C GLU A 51 5.04 -8.73 -7.23
N MET A 52 4.69 -8.03 -8.30
CA MET A 52 4.46 -8.63 -9.61
C MET A 52 5.72 -8.48 -10.47
N LYS A 53 6.30 -9.61 -10.87
CA LYS A 53 7.43 -9.69 -11.81
C LYS A 53 7.04 -10.52 -13.02
N GLY A 54 6.89 -9.87 -14.17
CA GLY A 54 6.29 -10.49 -15.36
C GLY A 54 4.85 -10.93 -15.06
N HIS A 55 4.54 -12.21 -15.24
CA HIS A 55 3.22 -12.79 -14.93
C HIS A 55 3.17 -13.51 -13.58
N LYS A 56 4.17 -13.30 -12.72
CA LYS A 56 4.26 -13.96 -11.41
C LYS A 56 4.05 -12.97 -10.28
N LEU A 57 3.10 -13.26 -9.41
CA LEU A 57 2.86 -12.55 -8.15
C LEU A 57 3.54 -13.30 -7.00
N THR A 58 4.33 -12.60 -6.18
CA THR A 58 5.05 -13.18 -5.04
C THR A 58 4.81 -12.33 -3.79
N GLU A 59 4.41 -12.94 -2.68
CA GLU A 59 4.36 -12.24 -1.38
C GLU A 59 5.79 -11.91 -0.94
N ILE A 60 6.06 -10.65 -0.62
CA ILE A 60 7.38 -10.22 -0.12
C ILE A 60 7.29 -9.94 1.38
N GLU A 61 8.33 -10.33 2.11
CA GLU A 61 8.43 -10.00 3.53
C GLU A 61 8.67 -8.50 3.69
N LYS A 62 7.88 -7.88 4.58
CA LYS A 62 8.17 -6.51 4.99
C LYS A 62 9.54 -6.47 5.65
N ASN A 63 10.37 -5.55 5.18
CA ASN A 63 11.60 -5.20 5.88
C ASN A 63 11.18 -4.46 7.16
N LYS A 64 10.85 -5.20 8.23
CA LYS A 64 10.61 -4.62 9.55
C LYS A 64 11.91 -3.94 9.96
N ARG A 65 12.04 -2.64 9.68
CA ARG A 65 13.09 -1.84 10.30
C ARG A 65 12.88 -2.00 11.79
N ARG A 66 13.81 -2.71 12.44
CA ARG A 66 13.93 -2.77 13.90
C ARG A 66 13.94 -1.33 14.39
N VAL A 67 12.85 -0.94 15.04
CA VAL A 67 12.85 0.19 15.97
C VAL A 67 13.35 -0.34 17.31
#